data_AF-A0A6J7ZK07-F1
#
_entry.id   AF-A0A6J7ZK07-F1
#
_cell.length_a   1.000
_cell.length_b   1.000
_cell.length_c   1.000
_cell.angle_alpha   90.00
_cell.angle_beta   90.00
_cell.angle_gamma   90.00
#
_symmetry.space_group_name_H-M   'P 1'
#
loop_
_entity.id
_entity.type
_entity.pdbx_description
1 polymer ?
#
loop_
_entity_poly.entity_id
_entity_poly.type
_entity_poly.pdbx_seq_one_letter_code
_entity_poly.pdbx_strand_id
1 'polypeptide(L)'
;METQPKEIRRYVVSDGKIPFDQWFNRLRDRQAQYRIDLRLKKLQLGNLGDCRFIGEGVYELKIDYGILFLLKNSNYLCLVK
;
A
#
# COMPACT_ATOMS: atom_id res chain seq x y z
N MET A 1 9.66 -16.30 -10.82
CA MET A 1 9.39 -15.94 -9.41
C MET A 1 7.94 -16.29 -9.13
N GLU A 2 7.69 -17.22 -8.21
CA GLU A 2 6.32 -17.54 -7.81
C GLU A 2 5.68 -16.35 -7.09
N THR A 3 4.59 -15.81 -7.63
CA THR A 3 3.85 -14.73 -6.99
C THR A 3 2.81 -15.34 -6.08
N GLN A 4 3.10 -15.35 -4.78
CA GLN A 4 2.13 -15.77 -3.78
C GLN A 4 1.18 -14.60 -3.47
N PRO A 5 -0.15 -14.85 -3.41
CA PRO A 5 -1.10 -13.86 -2.95
C PRO A 5 -0.70 -13.30 -1.59
N LYS A 6 -0.88 -11.99 -1.41
CA LYS A 6 -0.60 -11.30 -0.14
C LYS A 6 -1.85 -10.61 0.36
N GLU A 7 -2.13 -10.79 1.64
CA GLU A 7 -3.21 -10.05 2.28
C GLU A 7 -2.72 -8.63 2.59
N ILE A 8 -3.47 -7.65 2.12
CA ILE A 8 -3.24 -6.24 2.44
C ILE A 8 -4.04 -5.89 3.70
N ARG A 9 -3.33 -5.44 4.73
CA ARG A 9 -3.91 -4.89 5.96
C ARG A 9 -3.75 -3.38 5.96
N ARG A 10 -4.72 -2.67 6.53
CA ARG A 10 -4.60 -1.23 6.76
C ARG A 10 -4.04 -1.00 8.15
N TYR A 11 -3.10 -0.08 8.29
CA TYR A 11 -2.65 0.36 9.60
C TYR A 11 -3.77 1.11 10.31
N VAL A 12 -4.05 0.70 11.55
CA VAL A 12 -5.04 1.33 12.43
C VAL A 12 -4.26 1.95 13.58
N VAL A 13 -4.42 3.26 13.77
CA VAL A 13 -3.83 3.95 14.93
C VAL A 13 -4.63 3.63 16.20
N SER A 14 -4.08 3.92 17.37
CA SER A 14 -4.67 3.58 18.67
C SER A 14 -6.09 4.14 18.90
N ASP A 15 -6.46 5.24 18.22
CA ASP A 15 -7.79 5.84 18.27
C ASP A 15 -8.80 5.26 17.25
N GLY A 16 -8.42 4.19 16.54
CA GLY A 16 -9.25 3.48 15.57
C GLY A 16 -9.25 4.09 14.16
N LYS A 17 -8.57 5.22 13.94
CA LYS A 17 -8.47 5.81 12.60
C LYS A 17 -7.57 4.99 11.68
N ILE A 18 -7.82 5.11 10.40
CA ILE A 18 -7.05 4.49 9.33
C ILE A 18 -6.43 5.62 8.49
N PRO A 19 -5.15 5.98 8.71
CA PRO A 19 -4.50 7.10 8.01
C PRO A 19 -4.56 6.97 6.48
N PHE A 20 -4.40 5.75 5.98
CA PHE A 20 -4.53 5.45 4.56
C PHE A 20 -5.89 5.88 4.00
N ASP A 21 -7.00 5.46 4.63
CA ASP A 21 -8.35 5.77 4.14
C ASP A 21 -8.64 7.27 4.23
N GLN A 22 -8.16 7.94 5.30
CA GLN A 22 -8.31 9.39 5.43
C GLN A 22 -7.61 10.15 4.32
N TRP A 23 -6.37 9.77 4.00
CA TRP A 23 -5.64 10.37 2.90
C TRP A 23 -6.27 10.05 1.55
N PHE A 24 -6.62 8.77 1.32
CA PHE A 24 -7.19 8.32 0.06
C PHE A 24 -8.51 9.02 -0.25
N ASN A 25 -9.38 9.19 0.76
CA ASN A 25 -10.66 9.87 0.63
C ASN A 25 -10.52 11.40 0.44
N ARG A 26 -9.37 11.98 0.79
CA ARG A 26 -9.07 13.41 0.56
C ARG A 26 -8.50 13.69 -0.83
N LEU A 27 -8.13 12.67 -1.60
CA LEU A 27 -7.68 12.85 -2.98
C LEU A 27 -8.83 13.38 -3.85
N ARG A 28 -8.68 14.60 -4.36
CA ARG A 28 -9.66 15.19 -5.31
C ARG A 28 -9.58 14.54 -6.70
N ASP A 29 -8.42 14.01 -7.05
CA ASP A 29 -8.18 13.35 -8.32
C ASP A 29 -8.68 11.90 -8.29
N ARG A 30 -9.78 11.63 -9.00
CA ARG A 30 -10.35 10.27 -9.10
C ARG A 30 -9.50 9.32 -9.94
N GLN A 31 -8.72 9.83 -10.89
CA GLN A 31 -7.80 8.99 -11.66
C GLN A 31 -6.65 8.52 -10.78
N ALA A 32 -6.18 9.38 -9.87
CA ALA A 32 -5.21 8.99 -8.85
C ALA A 32 -5.75 7.87 -7.95
N GLN A 33 -6.97 8.02 -7.42
CA GLN A 33 -7.63 6.98 -6.61
C GLN A 33 -7.71 5.64 -7.35
N TYR A 34 -8.17 5.64 -8.60
CA TYR A 34 -8.27 4.44 -9.41
C TYR A 34 -6.92 3.75 -9.64
N ARG A 35 -5.87 4.52 -9.93
CA ARG A 35 -4.50 3.98 -10.12
C ARG A 35 -3.94 3.37 -8.84
N ILE A 36 -4.18 3.99 -7.70
CA ILE A 36 -3.80 3.45 -6.39
C ILE A 36 -4.53 2.11 -6.15
N ASP A 37 -5.84 2.05 -6.36
CA ASP A 37 -6.61 0.80 -6.19
C ASP A 37 -6.12 -0.32 -7.11
N LEU A 38 -5.87 0.00 -8.39
CA LEU A 38 -5.32 -0.96 -9.33
C LEU A 38 -3.94 -1.47 -8.88
N ARG A 39 -3.13 -0.60 -8.29
CA ARG A 39 -1.80 -0.97 -7.78
C ARG A 39 -1.89 -1.87 -6.55
N LEU A 40 -2.82 -1.59 -5.63
CA LEU A 40 -3.09 -2.45 -4.48
C LEU A 40 -3.60 -3.83 -4.90
N LYS A 41 -4.48 -3.91 -5.90
CA LYS A 41 -4.92 -5.21 -6.46
C LYS A 41 -3.75 -6.02 -7.01
N LYS A 42 -2.82 -5.39 -7.73
CA LYS A 42 -1.59 -6.06 -8.20
C LYS A 42 -0.74 -6.55 -7.04
N LEU A 43 -0.59 -5.75 -5.98
CA LEU A 43 0.14 -6.15 -4.77
C LEU A 43 -0.49 -7.37 -4.08
N GLN A 44 -1.82 -7.44 -4.02
CA GLN A 44 -2.53 -8.60 -3.48
C GLN A 44 -2.25 -9.88 -4.26
N LEU A 45 -1.99 -9.78 -5.56
CA LEU A 45 -1.60 -10.91 -6.40
C LEU A 45 -0.11 -11.27 -6.28
N GLY A 46 0.63 -10.65 -5.36
CA GLY A 46 2.06 -10.85 -5.19
C GLY A 46 2.93 -10.01 -6.15
N ASN A 47 2.33 -9.15 -6.97
CA ASN A 47 3.07 -8.28 -7.90
C ASN A 47 3.52 -7.00 -7.21
N LEU A 48 4.70 -7.05 -6.61
CA LEU A 48 5.29 -5.90 -5.91
C LEU A 48 5.56 -4.71 -6.85
N GLY A 49 5.99 -4.93 -8.10
CA GLY A 49 6.31 -3.86 -9.05
C GLY A 49 7.43 -2.94 -8.53
N ASP A 50 7.36 -1.64 -8.82
CA ASP A 50 8.30 -0.63 -8.31
C ASP A 50 8.08 -0.34 -6.81
N CYS A 51 8.74 -1.16 -5.99
CA CYS A 51 8.84 -1.00 -4.54
C CYS A 51 10.31 -0.90 -4.14
N ARG A 52 10.66 0.09 -3.34
CA ARG A 52 12.00 0.26 -2.77
C ARG A 52 11.99 -0.15 -1.31
N PHE A 53 12.90 -1.02 -0.89
CA PHE A 53 13.11 -1.29 0.53
C PHE A 53 13.77 -0.07 1.19
N ILE A 54 13.21 0.43 2.28
CA ILE A 54 13.74 1.61 2.99
C ILE A 54 14.22 1.31 4.42
N GLY A 55 14.18 0.04 4.85
CA GLY A 55 14.64 -0.41 6.17
C GLY A 55 13.51 -0.95 7.05
N GLU A 56 13.85 -1.70 8.11
CA GLU A 56 12.90 -2.15 9.16
C GLU A 56 11.65 -2.90 8.65
N GLY A 57 11.79 -3.65 7.56
CA GLY A 57 10.66 -4.34 6.92
C GLY A 57 9.71 -3.39 6.16
N VAL A 58 10.06 -2.12 6.02
CA VAL A 58 9.30 -1.10 5.32
C VAL A 58 9.75 -1.02 3.86
N TYR A 59 8.77 -0.97 2.96
CA TYR A 59 8.93 -0.77 1.54
C TYR A 59 8.15 0.47 1.12
N GLU A 60 8.80 1.34 0.37
CA GLU A 60 8.19 2.45 -0.33
C GLU A 60 7.63 1.95 -1.67
N LEU A 61 6.31 2.02 -1.83
CA LEU A 61 5.63 1.78 -3.09
C LEU A 61 5.49 3.10 -3.83
N LYS A 62 6.13 3.19 -4.99
CA LYS A 62 6.06 4.38 -5.83
C LYS A 62 4.80 4.36 -6.69
N ILE A 63 4.03 5.44 -6.63
CA ILE A 63 2.85 5.67 -7.46
C ILE A 63 2.97 7.10 -8.03
N ASP A 64 2.55 7.32 -9.27
CA ASP A 64 2.66 8.61 -9.97
C ASP A 64 2.05 9.79 -9.20
N TYR A 65 1.12 9.51 -8.28
CA TYR A 65 0.36 10.51 -7.50
C TYR A 65 0.77 10.58 -6.02
N GLY A 66 1.89 9.95 -5.66
CA GLY A 66 2.47 10.05 -4.33
C GLY A 66 3.08 8.75 -3.82
N ILE A 67 3.81 8.89 -2.72
CA ILE A 67 4.50 7.78 -2.05
C ILE A 67 3.53 7.05 -1.13
N LEU A 68 3.57 5.72 -1.13
CA LEU A 68 2.86 4.87 -0.18
C LEU A 68 3.85 3.98 0.57
N PHE A 69 3.67 3.77 1.87
CA PHE A 69 4.54 2.89 2.65
C PHE A 69 3.85 1.56 2.94
N LEU A 70 4.64 0.49 2.90
CA LEU A 70 4.22 -0.89 3.14
C LEU A 70 5.11 -1.52 4.20
N LEU A 71 4.55 -2.03 5.29
CA LEU A 71 5.29 -2.96 6.17
C LEU A 71 5.09 -4.37 5.65
N LYS A 72 6.19 -5.07 5.37
CA LYS A 72 6.19 -6.43 4.83
C LYS A 72 6.50 -7.44 5.93
N ASN A 73 5.55 -8.33 6.17
CA ASN A 73 5.77 -9.59 6.88
C ASN A 73 5.61 -10.75 5.86
N SER A 74 5.97 -11.98 6.24
CA SER A 74 5.94 -13.17 5.36
C SER A 74 4.60 -13.29 4.60
N ASN A 75 3.48 -13.04 5.28
CA ASN A 75 2.13 -13.24 4.73
C ASN A 75 1.34 -11.95 4.47
N TYR A 76 1.79 -10.80 4.99
CA TYR A 76 0.98 -9.57 5.02
C TYR A 76 1.76 -8.35 4.50
N LEU A 77 1.01 -7.43 3.88
CA LEU A 77 1.46 -6.08 3.58
C LEU A 77 0.59 -5.08 4.35
N CYS A 78 1.18 -4.31 5.25
CA CYS A 78 0.45 -3.27 6.00
C CYS A 78 0.60 -1.92 5.28
N LEU A 79 -0.52 -1.30 4.89
CA LEU A 79 -0.55 0.03 4.28
C LEU A 79 -0.41 1.12 5.35
N VAL A 80 0.61 1.96 5.17
CA VAL A 80 0.88 3.13 6.01
C VAL A 80 0.95 4.37 5.12
N LYS A 81 0.33 5.46 5.58
CA LYS A 81 0.36 6.79 4.97
C LYS A 81 0.55 7.84 6.04
#